data_AF-A0A850R2R6-F1
#
_entry.id   AF-A0A850R2R6-F1
#
_cell.length_a   1.000
_cell.length_b   1.000
_cell.length_c   1.000
_cell.angle_alpha   90.00
_cell.angle_beta   90.00
_cell.angle_gamma   90.00
#
_symmetry.space_group_name_H-M   'P 1'
#
loop_
_entity.id
_entity.type
_entity.pdbx_description
1 polymer ?
#
loop_
_entity_poly.entity_id
_entity_poly.type
_entity_poly.pdbx_seq_one_letter_code
_entity_poly.pdbx_strand_id
1 'polypeptide(L)'
;MSYYKKLEQHARKLSRLNHLSAICGWDQAAMMPSGGNTARSEALAELAVMKHDLATAEYLANWYELAEKEELSHDEKVSLHEMKRQWQQYTALPADLVEAQSLAGSQCEHAWRTQRANNDWDGFKANLEKVVELSRKEAAKRAKITGTSKYNALVDLYEPGMTTETLDAIFSEVKTWLPELIQKVQAKQAQENIQIPQGPFPIEQQKTLSIKAMEILNFDFNHGRIDISTHPFCGGVPTDVRITTRYDETDFSSALMGVIHET
;
A
#
# COMPACT_ATOMS: atom_id res chain seq x y z
N MET A 1 17.92 -3.10 -31.08
CA MET A 1 16.82 -3.23 -30.11
C MET A 1 16.22 -1.85 -29.92
N SER A 2 14.90 -1.70 -30.08
CA SER A 2 14.21 -0.42 -29.92
C SER A 2 14.35 0.10 -28.48
N TYR A 3 14.18 1.40 -28.27
CA TYR A 3 14.22 2.02 -26.95
C TYR A 3 13.05 1.58 -26.08
N TYR A 4 11.87 1.38 -26.67
CA TYR A 4 10.76 0.75 -25.95
C TYR A 4 11.15 -0.63 -25.40
N LYS A 5 11.80 -1.49 -26.21
CA LYS A 5 12.24 -2.81 -25.74
C LYS A 5 13.32 -2.74 -24.66
N LYS A 6 14.18 -1.72 -24.67
CA LYS A 6 15.13 -1.46 -23.57
C LYS A 6 14.39 -1.11 -22.27
N LEU A 7 13.41 -0.20 -22.34
CA LEU A 7 12.57 0.18 -21.19
C LEU A 7 11.77 -1.00 -20.65
N GLU A 8 11.16 -1.80 -21.53
CA GLU A 8 10.42 -3.00 -21.16
C GLU A 8 11.33 -3.99 -20.40
N GLN A 9 12.53 -4.27 -20.91
CA GLN A 9 13.49 -5.15 -20.24
C GLN A 9 13.93 -4.60 -18.88
N HIS A 10 14.14 -3.29 -18.79
CA HIS A 10 14.49 -2.60 -17.56
C HIS A 10 13.38 -2.68 -16.51
N ALA A 11 12.13 -2.40 -16.90
CA ALA A 11 10.96 -2.51 -16.04
C ALA A 11 10.74 -3.95 -15.56
N ARG A 12 10.95 -4.96 -16.42
CA ARG A 12 10.93 -6.37 -16.03
C ARG A 12 12.01 -6.71 -14.99
N LYS A 13 13.21 -6.13 -15.09
CA LYS A 13 14.26 -6.29 -14.07
C LYS A 13 13.82 -5.71 -12.72
N LEU A 14 13.29 -4.48 -12.70
CA LEU A 14 12.73 -3.86 -11.49
C LEU A 14 11.59 -4.69 -10.89
N SER A 15 10.67 -5.18 -11.72
CA SER A 15 9.56 -6.04 -11.29
C SER A 15 10.04 -7.32 -10.60
N ARG A 16 11.09 -7.97 -11.09
CA ARG A 16 11.69 -9.16 -10.45
C ARG A 16 12.32 -8.85 -9.09
N LEU A 17 12.98 -7.70 -8.96
CA LEU A 17 13.52 -7.24 -7.66
C LEU A 17 12.40 -6.85 -6.69
N ASN A 18 11.34 -6.23 -7.18
CA ASN A 18 10.12 -5.95 -6.40
C ASN A 18 9.49 -7.24 -5.87
N HIS A 19 9.41 -8.27 -6.72
CA HIS A 19 8.91 -9.58 -6.29
C HIS A 19 9.74 -10.14 -5.13
N LEU A 20 11.08 -10.17 -5.25
CA LEU A 20 11.94 -10.66 -4.18
C LEU A 20 11.75 -9.86 -2.88
N SER A 21 11.68 -8.53 -2.98
CA SER A 21 11.39 -7.65 -1.85
C SER A 21 10.04 -7.96 -1.20
N ALA A 22 9.00 -8.21 -1.99
CA ALA A 22 7.66 -8.54 -1.49
C ALA A 22 7.64 -9.86 -0.73
N ILE A 23 8.32 -10.90 -1.23
CA ILE A 23 8.42 -12.20 -0.55
C ILE A 23 9.22 -12.08 0.74
N CYS A 24 10.33 -11.33 0.75
CA CYS A 24 11.10 -11.08 1.97
C CYS A 24 10.30 -10.30 3.03
N GLY A 25 9.44 -9.37 2.60
CA GLY A 25 8.52 -8.64 3.47
C GLY A 25 7.44 -9.54 4.07
N TRP A 26 6.82 -10.41 3.25
CA TRP A 26 5.88 -11.42 3.75
C TRP A 26 6.54 -12.37 4.75
N ASP A 27 7.73 -12.89 4.43
CA ASP A 27 8.44 -13.81 5.31
C ASP A 27 8.77 -13.14 6.64
N GLN A 28 9.18 -11.87 6.62
CA GLN A 28 9.45 -11.09 7.83
C GLN A 28 8.23 -10.99 8.76
N ALA A 29 7.03 -10.94 8.19
CA ALA A 29 5.78 -10.80 8.93
C ALA A 29 5.16 -12.14 9.37
N ALA A 30 5.44 -13.24 8.66
CA ALA A 30 4.74 -14.52 8.86
C ALA A 30 5.63 -15.67 9.35
N MET A 31 6.86 -15.80 8.84
CA MET A 31 7.68 -17.01 8.99
C MET A 31 9.06 -16.77 9.65
N MET A 32 9.57 -15.55 9.59
CA MET A 32 10.92 -15.22 10.03
C MET A 32 11.09 -15.43 11.55
N PRO A 33 12.13 -16.16 11.99
CA PRO A 33 12.45 -16.26 13.42
C PRO A 33 12.79 -14.90 14.04
N SER A 34 12.51 -14.73 15.33
CA SER A 34 12.70 -13.46 16.05
C SER A 34 14.14 -12.91 16.01
N GLY A 35 15.15 -13.78 15.94
CA GLY A 35 16.56 -13.38 15.80
C GLY A 35 16.99 -12.92 14.41
N GLY A 36 16.13 -13.04 13.39
CA GLY A 36 16.47 -12.75 11.99
C GLY A 36 16.37 -11.28 11.56
N ASN A 37 15.82 -10.41 12.42
CA ASN A 37 15.38 -9.08 12.01
C ASN A 37 16.52 -8.17 11.50
N THR A 38 17.69 -8.21 12.14
CA THR A 38 18.85 -7.38 11.73
C THR A 38 19.29 -7.75 10.30
N ALA A 39 19.57 -9.03 10.05
CA ALA A 39 20.00 -9.50 8.74
C ALA A 39 18.94 -9.25 7.66
N ARG A 40 17.64 -9.44 7.99
CA ARG A 40 16.54 -9.15 7.06
C ARG A 40 16.47 -7.66 6.69
N SER A 41 16.60 -6.80 7.68
CA SER A 41 16.51 -5.36 7.50
C SER A 41 17.68 -4.81 6.69
N GLU A 42 18.90 -5.29 6.94
CA GLU A 42 20.10 -4.95 6.15
C GLU A 42 19.96 -5.38 4.68
N ALA A 43 19.50 -6.62 4.43
CA ALA A 43 19.31 -7.12 3.07
C ALA A 43 18.21 -6.37 2.30
N LEU A 44 17.09 -6.04 2.96
CA LEU A 44 16.01 -5.26 2.35
C LEU A 44 16.43 -3.81 2.07
N ALA A 45 17.24 -3.21 2.93
CA ALA A 45 17.79 -1.88 2.73
C ALA A 45 18.71 -1.83 1.49
N GLU A 46 19.65 -2.77 1.38
CA GLU A 46 20.53 -2.88 0.21
C GLU A 46 19.72 -3.11 -1.09
N LEU A 47 18.71 -3.98 -1.04
CA LEU A 47 17.82 -4.21 -2.18
C LEU A 47 17.03 -2.95 -2.56
N ALA A 48 16.59 -2.16 -1.58
CA ALA A 48 15.91 -0.89 -1.83
C ALA A 48 16.83 0.12 -2.53
N VAL A 49 18.10 0.23 -2.12
CA VAL A 49 19.10 1.08 -2.79
C VAL A 49 19.31 0.64 -4.23
N MET A 50 19.58 -0.64 -4.47
CA MET A 50 19.76 -1.17 -5.83
C MET A 50 18.54 -0.92 -6.73
N LYS A 51 17.33 -1.08 -6.20
CA LYS A 51 16.09 -0.77 -6.92
C LYS A 51 15.97 0.71 -7.22
N HIS A 52 16.28 1.57 -6.26
CA HIS A 52 16.20 3.03 -6.43
C HIS A 52 17.18 3.49 -7.52
N ASP A 53 18.45 3.07 -7.45
CA ASP A 53 19.47 3.40 -8.46
C ASP A 53 19.05 2.96 -9.87
N LEU A 54 18.47 1.77 -9.99
CA LEU A 54 17.92 1.30 -11.26
C LEU A 54 16.71 2.14 -11.70
N ALA A 55 15.82 2.52 -10.79
CA ALA A 55 14.62 3.28 -11.11
C ALA A 55 14.91 4.75 -11.46
N THR A 56 16.06 5.29 -11.06
CA THR A 56 16.44 6.70 -11.27
C THR A 56 17.65 6.88 -12.20
N ALA A 57 18.15 5.80 -12.81
CA ALA A 57 19.34 5.84 -13.64
C ALA A 57 19.28 6.89 -14.76
N GLU A 58 20.37 7.65 -14.93
CA GLU A 58 20.45 8.82 -15.83
C GLU A 58 20.10 8.50 -17.29
N TYR A 59 20.42 7.29 -17.77
CA TYR A 59 20.14 6.88 -19.15
C TYR A 59 18.65 6.74 -19.46
N LEU A 60 17.78 6.61 -18.45
CA LEU A 60 16.34 6.42 -18.64
C LEU A 60 15.68 7.63 -19.29
N ALA A 61 16.11 8.85 -18.96
CA ALA A 61 15.55 10.07 -19.53
C ALA A 61 15.64 10.06 -21.07
N ASN A 62 16.83 9.74 -21.60
CA ASN A 62 17.07 9.62 -23.04
C ASN A 62 16.29 8.43 -23.65
N TRP A 63 16.15 7.31 -22.94
CA TRP A 63 15.39 6.17 -23.46
C TRP A 63 13.90 6.48 -23.58
N TYR A 64 13.30 7.17 -22.60
CA TYR A 64 11.91 7.61 -22.69
C TYR A 64 11.71 8.58 -23.86
N GLU A 65 12.57 9.59 -24.01
CA GLU A 65 12.45 10.57 -25.11
C GLU A 65 12.55 9.90 -26.50
N LEU A 66 13.43 8.92 -26.65
CA LEU A 66 13.59 8.21 -27.92
C LEU A 66 12.46 7.20 -28.16
N ALA A 67 11.98 6.51 -27.13
CA ALA A 67 10.86 5.58 -27.24
C ALA A 67 9.54 6.28 -27.63
N GLU A 68 9.33 7.52 -27.19
CA GLU A 68 8.14 8.32 -27.58
C GLU A 68 8.10 8.67 -29.07
N LYS A 69 9.23 8.59 -29.77
CA LYS A 69 9.35 8.84 -31.21
C LYS A 69 9.26 7.56 -32.05
N GLU A 70 9.15 6.39 -31.42
CA GLU A 70 9.04 5.11 -32.11
C GLU A 70 7.58 4.84 -32.54
N GLU A 71 7.43 4.11 -33.65
CA GLU A 71 6.12 3.58 -34.06
C GLU A 71 5.77 2.39 -33.15
N LEU A 72 4.92 2.66 -32.15
CA LEU A 72 4.48 1.69 -31.15
C LEU A 72 3.03 1.26 -31.39
N SER A 73 2.75 0.00 -31.07
CA SER A 73 1.36 -0.48 -30.98
C SER A 73 0.59 0.23 -29.86
N HIS A 74 -0.74 0.06 -29.83
CA HIS A 74 -1.58 0.66 -28.79
C HIS A 74 -1.13 0.24 -27.37
N ASP A 75 -0.95 -1.06 -27.15
CA ASP A 75 -0.54 -1.61 -25.84
C ASP A 75 0.84 -1.11 -25.43
N GLU A 76 1.77 -0.97 -26.39
CA GLU A 76 3.11 -0.45 -26.12
C GLU A 76 3.09 1.04 -25.75
N LYS A 77 2.17 1.83 -26.32
CA LYS A 77 1.97 3.23 -25.91
C LYS A 77 1.43 3.35 -24.49
N VAL A 78 0.47 2.51 -24.10
CA VAL A 78 -0.06 2.46 -22.73
C VAL A 78 1.02 2.03 -21.75
N SER A 79 1.76 0.97 -22.08
CA SER A 79 2.91 0.49 -21.30
C SER A 79 3.98 1.58 -21.12
N LEU A 80 4.34 2.27 -22.20
CA LEU A 80 5.31 3.37 -22.16
C LEU A 80 4.84 4.51 -21.25
N HIS A 81 3.55 4.89 -21.34
CA HIS A 81 2.95 5.91 -20.48
C HIS A 81 3.09 5.56 -19.00
N GLU A 82 2.71 4.34 -18.61
CA GLU A 82 2.78 3.92 -17.21
C GLU A 82 4.23 3.78 -16.70
N MET A 83 5.14 3.25 -17.52
CA MET A 83 6.57 3.21 -17.18
C MET A 83 7.12 4.63 -16.95
N LYS A 84 6.79 5.58 -17.84
CA LYS A 84 7.22 6.98 -17.73
C LYS A 84 6.64 7.65 -16.49
N ARG A 85 5.35 7.42 -16.20
CA ARG A 85 4.68 7.91 -14.98
C ARG A 85 5.41 7.42 -13.73
N GLN A 86 5.67 6.12 -13.62
CA GLN A 86 6.41 5.55 -12.48
C GLN A 86 7.82 6.15 -12.36
N TRP A 87 8.56 6.26 -13.45
CA TRP A 87 9.90 6.87 -13.46
C TRP A 87 9.88 8.33 -12.99
N GLN A 88 8.90 9.13 -13.43
CA GLN A 88 8.72 10.49 -12.95
C GLN A 88 8.45 10.53 -11.44
N GLN A 89 7.68 9.58 -10.90
CA GLN A 89 7.43 9.51 -9.46
C GLN A 89 8.68 9.13 -8.66
N TYR A 90 9.54 8.25 -9.18
CA TYR A 90 10.82 7.88 -8.55
C TYR A 90 11.85 9.03 -8.55
N THR A 91 11.83 9.85 -9.60
CA THR A 91 12.80 10.96 -9.78
C THR A 91 12.27 12.30 -9.27
N ALA A 92 11.04 12.35 -8.75
CA ALA A 92 10.40 13.60 -8.35
C ALA A 92 11.07 14.29 -7.15
N LEU A 93 11.67 13.51 -6.26
CA LEU A 93 12.19 14.01 -4.98
C LEU A 93 13.72 13.89 -4.92
N PRO A 94 14.40 14.92 -4.42
CA PRO A 94 15.83 14.82 -4.16
C PRO A 94 16.09 13.93 -2.93
N ALA A 95 17.27 13.29 -2.90
CA ALA A 95 17.62 12.30 -1.88
C ALA A 95 17.59 12.86 -0.45
N ASP A 96 17.98 14.11 -0.24
CA ASP A 96 17.95 14.80 1.06
C ASP A 96 16.52 14.95 1.61
N LEU A 97 15.54 15.21 0.73
CA LEU A 97 14.14 15.28 1.12
C LEU A 97 13.59 13.91 1.49
N VAL A 98 13.94 12.86 0.72
CA VAL A 98 13.53 11.48 1.00
C VAL A 98 14.09 11.00 2.35
N GLU A 99 15.37 11.29 2.62
CA GLU A 99 16.02 11.00 3.90
C GLU A 99 15.32 11.72 5.06
N ALA A 100 15.09 13.03 4.92
CA ALA A 100 14.41 13.82 5.94
C ALA A 100 12.99 13.31 6.23
N GLN A 101 12.23 12.92 5.20
CA GLN A 101 10.90 12.33 5.34
C GLN A 101 10.92 10.99 6.07
N SER A 102 11.88 10.12 5.70
CA SER A 102 12.03 8.80 6.32
C SER A 102 12.36 8.93 7.81
N LEU A 103 13.29 9.82 8.16
CA LEU A 103 13.66 10.06 9.56
C LEU A 103 12.49 10.64 10.36
N ALA A 104 11.84 11.69 9.86
CA ALA A 104 10.73 12.33 10.55
C ALA A 104 9.52 11.39 10.71
N GLY A 105 9.21 10.60 9.67
CA GLY A 105 8.13 9.60 9.70
C GLY A 105 8.40 8.49 10.72
N SER A 106 9.62 7.94 10.75
CA SER A 106 10.01 6.90 11.70
C SER A 106 9.97 7.40 13.15
N GLN A 107 10.51 8.58 13.42
CA GLN A 107 10.48 9.19 14.76
C GLN A 107 9.05 9.49 15.22
N CYS A 108 8.22 10.05 14.33
CA CYS A 108 6.84 10.37 14.62
C CYS A 108 6.01 9.10 14.90
N GLU A 109 6.15 8.06 14.08
CA GLU A 109 5.44 6.80 14.27
C GLU A 109 5.85 6.09 15.57
N HIS A 110 7.15 6.06 15.86
CA HIS A 110 7.66 5.43 17.08
C HIS A 110 7.12 6.12 18.34
N ALA A 111 7.17 7.46 18.38
CA ALA A 111 6.65 8.24 19.51
C ALA A 111 5.11 8.12 19.62
N TRP A 112 4.41 8.08 18.49
CA TRP A 112 2.95 7.98 18.45
C TRP A 112 2.42 6.74 19.18
N ARG A 113 3.13 5.60 19.17
CA ARG A 113 2.71 4.37 19.87
C ARG A 113 2.46 4.58 21.36
N THR A 114 3.34 5.33 22.02
CA THR A 114 3.21 5.67 23.44
C THR A 114 2.28 6.87 23.64
N GLN A 115 2.40 7.90 22.79
CA GLN A 115 1.60 9.12 22.91
C GLN A 115 0.10 8.85 22.73
N ARG A 116 -0.28 7.96 21.81
CA ARG A 116 -1.68 7.53 21.63
C ARG A 116 -2.25 6.89 22.88
N ALA A 117 -1.50 5.96 23.50
CA ALA A 117 -1.95 5.29 24.73
C ALA A 117 -2.10 6.26 25.91
N ASN A 118 -1.25 7.29 25.95
CA ASN A 118 -1.25 8.32 26.99
C ASN A 118 -2.19 9.50 26.69
N ASN A 119 -2.88 9.50 25.55
CA ASN A 119 -3.66 10.65 25.07
C ASN A 119 -2.84 11.96 25.02
N ASP A 120 -1.55 11.86 24.67
CA ASP A 120 -0.61 12.98 24.60
C ASP A 120 -0.65 13.66 23.22
N TRP A 121 -1.65 14.53 23.04
CA TRP A 121 -1.80 15.31 21.80
C TRP A 121 -0.67 16.29 21.58
N ASP A 122 -0.20 16.99 22.63
CA ASP A 122 0.81 18.04 22.47
C ASP A 122 2.16 17.46 22.05
N GLY A 123 2.55 16.33 22.63
CA GLY A 123 3.72 15.59 22.21
C GLY A 123 3.61 15.06 20.78
N PHE A 124 2.43 14.52 20.39
CA PHE A 124 2.23 14.03 19.03
C PHE A 124 2.23 15.15 17.99
N LYS A 125 1.56 16.28 18.28
CA LYS A 125 1.49 17.45 17.42
C LYS A 125 2.89 17.97 17.08
N ALA A 126 3.78 18.07 18.06
CA ALA A 126 5.16 18.53 17.84
C ALA A 126 5.91 17.64 16.84
N ASN A 127 5.71 16.33 16.89
CA ASN A 127 6.30 15.39 15.94
C ASN A 127 5.64 15.48 14.55
N LEU A 128 4.31 15.54 14.52
CA LEU A 128 3.51 15.58 13.29
C LEU A 128 3.75 16.85 12.46
N GLU A 129 4.00 17.99 13.10
CA GLU A 129 4.28 19.26 12.42
C GLU A 129 5.42 19.12 11.41
N LYS A 130 6.49 18.40 11.78
CA LYS A 130 7.62 18.18 10.88
C LYS A 130 7.26 17.28 9.69
N VAL A 131 6.48 16.23 9.94
CA VAL A 131 5.99 15.32 8.88
C VAL A 131 5.15 16.12 7.88
N VAL A 132 4.19 16.92 8.35
CA VAL A 132 3.33 17.73 7.48
C VAL A 132 4.12 18.78 6.70
N GLU A 133 5.12 19.42 7.31
CA GLU A 133 6.02 20.36 6.64
C GLU A 133 6.73 19.69 5.44
N LEU A 134 7.30 18.50 5.66
CA LEU A 134 8.02 17.75 4.63
C LEU A 134 7.07 17.20 3.54
N SER A 135 5.90 16.68 3.90
CA SER A 135 4.88 16.26 2.94
C SER A 135 4.41 17.42 2.04
N ARG A 136 4.31 18.64 2.57
CA ARG A 136 4.00 19.84 1.76
C ARG A 136 5.13 20.22 0.80
N LYS A 137 6.40 19.98 1.18
CA LYS A 137 7.55 20.16 0.28
C LYS A 137 7.54 19.14 -0.86
N GLU A 138 7.29 17.87 -0.55
CA GLU A 138 7.07 16.82 -1.55
C GLU A 138 5.93 17.19 -2.51
N ALA A 139 4.77 17.57 -1.97
CA ALA A 139 3.61 17.95 -2.75
C ALA A 139 3.92 19.08 -3.75
N ALA A 140 4.69 20.08 -3.33
CA ALA A 140 5.11 21.17 -4.20
C ALA A 140 6.06 20.71 -5.33
N LYS A 141 6.98 19.78 -5.05
CA LYS A 141 7.89 19.21 -6.05
C LYS A 141 7.12 18.38 -7.08
N ARG A 142 6.26 17.47 -6.62
CA ARG A 142 5.43 16.62 -7.49
C ARG A 142 4.48 17.45 -8.34
N ALA A 143 3.77 18.42 -7.75
CA ALA A 143 2.87 19.31 -8.46
C ALA A 143 3.57 20.10 -9.59
N LYS A 144 4.82 20.49 -9.41
CA LYS A 144 5.60 21.15 -10.46
C LYS A 144 5.87 20.22 -11.66
N ILE A 145 6.06 18.93 -11.41
CA ILE A 145 6.33 17.93 -12.45
C ILE A 145 5.04 17.56 -13.18
N THR A 146 3.95 17.36 -12.45
CA THR A 146 2.68 16.89 -13.00
C THR A 146 1.78 18.03 -13.51
N GLY A 147 2.06 19.28 -13.14
CA GLY A 147 1.26 20.44 -13.55
C GLY A 147 -0.10 20.53 -12.86
N THR A 148 -0.29 19.86 -11.72
CA THR A 148 -1.55 19.83 -10.95
C THR A 148 -1.44 20.55 -9.61
N SER A 149 -2.53 20.57 -8.83
CA SER A 149 -2.52 21.10 -7.47
C SER A 149 -1.63 20.26 -6.54
N LYS A 150 -1.14 20.85 -5.44
CA LYS A 150 -0.29 20.16 -4.47
C LYS A 150 -0.95 18.90 -3.91
N TYR A 151 -2.25 18.96 -3.59
CA TYR A 151 -2.94 17.83 -3.01
C TYR A 151 -3.28 16.77 -4.08
N ASN A 152 -3.69 17.18 -5.29
CA ASN A 152 -3.89 16.25 -6.41
C ASN A 152 -2.59 15.48 -6.73
N ALA A 153 -1.43 16.14 -6.63
CA ALA A 153 -0.14 15.48 -6.86
C ALA A 153 0.21 14.41 -5.81
N LEU A 154 -0.31 14.54 -4.58
CA LEU A 154 -0.18 13.51 -3.54
C LEU A 154 -1.20 12.39 -3.73
N VAL A 155 -2.44 12.73 -4.07
CA VAL A 155 -3.51 11.75 -4.32
C VAL A 155 -3.14 10.84 -5.50
N ASP A 156 -2.56 11.39 -6.57
CA ASP A 156 -2.13 10.66 -7.78
C ASP A 156 -1.10 9.53 -7.50
N LEU A 157 -0.39 9.59 -6.36
CA LEU A 157 0.50 8.51 -5.93
C LEU A 157 -0.26 7.23 -5.62
N TYR A 158 -1.49 7.36 -5.14
CA TYR A 158 -2.32 6.25 -4.65
C TYR A 158 -3.49 5.95 -5.59
N GLU A 159 -4.06 6.98 -6.21
CA GLU A 159 -5.19 6.87 -7.13
C GLU A 159 -4.89 7.70 -8.40
N PRO A 160 -4.23 7.11 -9.41
CA PRO A 160 -3.79 7.84 -10.60
C PRO A 160 -4.95 8.53 -11.33
N GLY A 161 -4.79 9.84 -11.59
CA GLY A 161 -5.80 10.66 -12.27
C GLY A 161 -6.94 11.17 -11.37
N MET A 162 -6.98 10.81 -10.08
CA MET A 162 -7.95 11.35 -9.14
C MET A 162 -7.68 12.82 -8.81
N THR A 163 -8.75 13.59 -8.63
CA THR A 163 -8.69 15.02 -8.34
C THR A 163 -9.53 15.39 -7.12
N THR A 164 -9.16 16.49 -6.46
CA THR A 164 -9.94 17.10 -5.38
C THR A 164 -11.37 17.40 -5.80
N GLU A 165 -11.59 17.83 -7.03
CA GLU A 165 -12.89 18.16 -7.58
C GLU A 165 -13.79 16.91 -7.63
N THR A 166 -13.25 15.78 -8.09
CA THR A 166 -13.95 14.49 -8.08
C THR A 166 -14.21 14.00 -6.65
N LEU A 167 -13.20 14.07 -5.78
CA LEU A 167 -13.32 13.65 -4.38
C LEU A 167 -14.38 14.49 -3.64
N ASP A 168 -14.36 15.81 -3.82
CA ASP A 168 -15.30 16.73 -3.18
C ASP A 168 -16.74 16.46 -3.62
N ALA A 169 -16.96 16.13 -4.90
CA ALA A 169 -18.28 15.73 -5.38
C ALA A 169 -18.78 14.44 -4.70
N ILE A 170 -17.95 13.39 -4.70
CA ILE A 170 -18.28 12.09 -4.07
C ILE A 170 -18.58 12.28 -2.58
N PHE A 171 -17.69 12.94 -1.83
CA PHE A 171 -17.87 13.13 -0.40
C PHE A 171 -19.04 14.06 -0.07
N SER A 172 -19.32 15.06 -0.91
CA SER A 172 -20.48 15.92 -0.72
C SER A 172 -21.78 15.14 -0.86
N GLU A 173 -21.88 14.24 -1.84
CA GLU A 173 -23.04 13.37 -2.00
C GLU A 173 -23.20 12.43 -0.79
N VAL A 174 -22.15 11.71 -0.39
CA VAL A 174 -22.21 10.78 0.75
C VAL A 174 -22.65 11.47 2.05
N LYS A 175 -22.21 12.71 2.27
CA LYS A 175 -22.59 13.53 3.44
C LYS A 175 -24.08 13.88 3.48
N THR A 176 -24.80 13.84 2.35
CA THR A 176 -26.23 14.19 2.31
C THR A 176 -27.13 13.11 2.91
N TRP A 177 -26.74 11.83 2.85
CA TRP A 177 -27.63 10.72 3.23
C TRP A 177 -27.05 9.81 4.31
N LEU A 178 -25.72 9.62 4.37
CA LEU A 178 -25.10 8.67 5.29
C LEU A 178 -25.36 9.02 6.77
N PRO A 179 -25.27 10.29 7.23
CA PRO A 179 -25.56 10.63 8.62
C PRO A 179 -26.97 10.26 9.07
N GLU A 180 -27.98 10.53 8.22
CA GLU A 180 -29.38 10.20 8.52
C GLU A 180 -29.60 8.68 8.48
N LEU A 181 -28.98 7.97 7.54
CA LEU A 181 -29.03 6.51 7.48
C LEU A 181 -28.48 5.88 8.76
N ILE A 182 -27.33 6.36 9.26
CA ILE A 182 -26.74 5.89 10.52
C ILE A 182 -27.74 6.03 11.67
N GLN A 183 -28.39 7.20 11.80
CA GLN A 183 -29.39 7.43 12.85
C GLN A 183 -30.60 6.50 12.72
N LYS A 184 -31.12 6.31 11.50
CA LYS A 184 -32.25 5.40 11.24
C LYS A 184 -31.92 3.95 11.60
N VAL A 185 -30.73 3.49 11.21
CA VAL A 185 -30.27 2.13 11.49
C VAL A 185 -30.08 1.93 13.01
N GLN A 186 -29.46 2.90 13.70
CA GLN A 186 -29.31 2.83 15.17
C GLN A 186 -30.66 2.77 15.90
N ALA A 187 -31.62 3.61 15.50
CA ALA A 187 -32.96 3.62 16.09
C ALA A 187 -33.70 2.29 15.88
N LYS A 188 -33.54 1.69 14.69
CA LYS A 188 -34.10 0.37 14.38
C LYS A 188 -33.42 -0.73 15.22
N GLN A 189 -32.09 -0.78 15.24
CA GLN A 189 -31.33 -1.80 15.96
C GLN A 189 -31.56 -1.75 17.48
N ALA A 190 -31.83 -0.57 18.04
CA ALA A 190 -32.19 -0.43 19.46
C ALA A 190 -33.47 -1.18 19.85
N GLN A 191 -34.32 -1.55 18.87
CA GLN A 191 -35.56 -2.29 19.08
C GLN A 191 -35.43 -3.78 18.73
N GLU A 192 -34.30 -4.20 18.15
CA GLU A 192 -34.06 -5.57 17.72
C GLU A 192 -33.28 -6.34 18.79
N ASN A 193 -33.71 -7.56 19.09
CA ASN A 193 -32.95 -8.48 19.92
C ASN A 193 -32.20 -9.46 19.01
N ILE A 194 -30.90 -9.31 18.89
CA ILE A 194 -30.04 -10.19 18.10
C ILE A 194 -29.24 -11.12 19.01
N GLN A 195 -29.18 -12.39 18.64
CA GLN A 195 -28.29 -13.34 19.30
C GLN A 195 -26.89 -13.18 18.73
N ILE A 196 -25.96 -12.73 19.58
CA ILE A 196 -24.55 -12.61 19.22
C ILE A 196 -23.89 -13.96 19.49
N PRO A 197 -23.27 -14.61 18.48
CA PRO A 197 -22.51 -15.84 18.68
C PRO A 197 -21.51 -15.66 19.82
N GLN A 198 -21.51 -16.58 20.78
CA GLN A 198 -20.56 -16.59 21.89
C GLN A 198 -19.50 -17.65 21.63
N GLY A 199 -18.24 -17.26 21.85
CA GLY A 199 -17.11 -18.19 21.77
C GLY A 199 -17.10 -19.21 22.92
N PRO A 200 -16.04 -20.04 23.00
CA PRO A 200 -14.85 -19.96 22.17
C PRO A 200 -15.08 -20.47 20.73
N PHE A 201 -14.41 -19.84 19.77
CA PHE A 201 -14.34 -20.27 18.38
C PHE A 201 -12.95 -20.88 18.13
N PRO A 202 -12.79 -22.22 18.13
CA PRO A 202 -11.48 -22.83 17.97
C PRO A 202 -10.77 -22.38 16.69
N ILE A 203 -9.51 -21.97 16.79
CA ILE A 203 -8.73 -21.42 15.67
C ILE A 203 -8.73 -22.35 14.44
N GLU A 204 -8.60 -23.67 14.64
CA GLU A 204 -8.63 -24.64 13.52
C GLU A 204 -9.96 -24.64 12.77
N GLN A 205 -11.08 -24.39 13.46
CA GLN A 205 -12.39 -24.27 12.80
C GLN A 205 -12.50 -22.94 12.04
N GLN A 206 -11.96 -21.85 12.60
CA GLN A 206 -11.89 -20.56 11.91
C GLN A 206 -11.03 -20.65 10.64
N LYS A 207 -9.89 -21.35 10.71
CA LYS A 207 -9.02 -21.61 9.56
C LYS A 207 -9.75 -22.40 8.48
N THR A 208 -10.46 -23.47 8.87
CA THR A 208 -11.27 -24.26 7.94
C THR A 208 -12.36 -23.40 7.28
N LEU A 209 -13.04 -22.55 8.05
CA LEU A 209 -14.06 -21.64 7.53
C LEU A 209 -13.47 -20.60 6.58
N SER A 210 -12.32 -20.04 6.92
CA SER A 210 -11.60 -19.05 6.12
C SER A 210 -11.20 -19.62 4.76
N ILE A 211 -10.61 -20.83 4.74
CA ILE A 211 -10.26 -21.52 3.49
C ILE A 211 -11.50 -21.75 2.63
N LYS A 212 -12.62 -22.21 3.22
CA LYS A 212 -13.88 -22.37 2.48
C LYS A 212 -14.42 -21.06 1.90
N ALA A 213 -14.30 -19.95 2.63
CA ALA A 213 -14.68 -18.64 2.12
C ALA A 213 -13.82 -18.24 0.91
N MET A 214 -12.51 -18.48 0.97
CA MET A 214 -11.60 -18.26 -0.15
C MET A 214 -11.94 -19.13 -1.36
N GLU A 215 -12.27 -20.40 -1.15
CA GLU A 215 -12.72 -21.32 -2.21
C GLU A 215 -14.01 -20.82 -2.88
N ILE A 216 -14.98 -20.30 -2.11
CA ILE A 216 -16.22 -19.71 -2.64
C ILE A 216 -15.92 -18.48 -3.52
N LEU A 217 -14.91 -17.70 -3.16
CA LEU A 217 -14.44 -16.55 -3.92
C LEU A 217 -13.51 -16.91 -5.09
N ASN A 218 -13.28 -18.22 -5.33
CA ASN A 218 -12.41 -18.77 -6.38
C ASN A 218 -10.93 -18.37 -6.23
N PHE A 219 -10.44 -18.25 -5.00
CA PHE A 219 -9.01 -18.05 -4.77
C PHE A 219 -8.19 -19.27 -5.23
N ASP A 220 -7.18 -19.05 -6.07
CA ASP A 220 -6.32 -20.12 -6.58
C ASP A 220 -5.15 -20.41 -5.64
N PHE A 221 -5.29 -21.46 -4.83
CA PHE A 221 -4.25 -21.93 -3.91
C PHE A 221 -2.98 -22.48 -4.59
N ASN A 222 -2.96 -22.67 -5.92
CA ASN A 222 -1.72 -22.94 -6.65
C ASN A 222 -0.89 -21.68 -6.90
N HIS A 223 -1.52 -20.51 -6.87
CA HIS A 223 -0.91 -19.19 -7.08
C HIS A 223 -1.02 -18.28 -5.85
N GLY A 224 -1.35 -18.85 -4.70
CA GLY A 224 -1.36 -18.09 -3.45
C GLY A 224 -1.52 -18.95 -2.21
N ARG A 225 -1.47 -18.30 -1.04
CA ARG A 225 -1.69 -18.95 0.25
C ARG A 225 -2.14 -17.95 1.31
N ILE A 226 -2.64 -18.48 2.41
CA ILE A 226 -3.00 -17.76 3.62
C ILE A 226 -2.15 -18.23 4.80
N ASP A 227 -1.57 -17.27 5.53
CA ASP A 227 -0.74 -17.50 6.72
C ASP A 227 -1.19 -16.63 7.91
N ILE A 228 -0.50 -16.74 9.04
CA ILE A 228 -0.78 -15.95 10.25
C ILE A 228 0.26 -14.84 10.38
N SER A 229 -0.18 -13.63 10.70
CA SER A 229 0.69 -12.49 11.03
C SER A 229 0.08 -11.66 12.16
N THR A 230 0.85 -10.70 12.71
CA THR A 230 0.33 -9.78 13.74
C THR A 230 -0.70 -8.78 13.17
N HIS A 231 -0.51 -8.36 11.92
CA HIS A 231 -1.34 -7.40 11.20
C HIS A 231 -1.70 -7.98 9.82
N PRO A 232 -2.97 -8.34 9.57
CA PRO A 232 -3.41 -8.86 8.28
C PRO A 232 -3.03 -7.96 7.10
N PHE A 233 -2.69 -8.57 5.96
CA PHE A 233 -2.42 -7.90 4.70
C PHE A 233 -2.47 -8.89 3.52
N CYS A 234 -2.67 -8.37 2.31
CA CYS A 234 -2.45 -9.03 1.04
C CYS A 234 -1.17 -8.50 0.38
N GLY A 235 -0.27 -9.41 0.00
CA GLY A 235 1.02 -9.09 -0.59
C GLY A 235 1.47 -10.12 -1.62
N GLY A 236 2.77 -10.11 -1.93
CA GLY A 236 3.34 -10.94 -3.00
C GLY A 236 3.24 -10.26 -4.37
N VAL A 237 2.94 -11.04 -5.42
CA VAL A 237 2.76 -10.56 -6.79
C VAL A 237 1.54 -11.23 -7.43
N PRO A 238 0.99 -10.74 -8.57
CA PRO A 238 -0.24 -11.30 -9.14
C PRO A 238 -0.20 -12.81 -9.45
N THR A 239 0.98 -13.39 -9.63
CA THR A 239 1.16 -14.84 -9.87
C THR A 239 1.54 -15.62 -8.62
N ASP A 240 1.70 -14.95 -7.48
CA ASP A 240 2.10 -15.55 -6.20
C ASP A 240 1.61 -14.68 -5.03
N VAL A 241 0.30 -14.76 -4.74
CA VAL A 241 -0.41 -13.93 -3.77
C VAL A 241 -0.24 -14.48 -2.35
N ARG A 242 0.05 -13.60 -1.40
CA ARG A 242 0.29 -13.94 0.00
C ARG A 242 -0.65 -13.17 0.91
N ILE A 243 -1.67 -13.84 1.42
CA ILE A 243 -2.61 -13.27 2.36
C ILE A 243 -2.18 -13.66 3.77
N THR A 244 -2.34 -12.77 4.73
CA THR A 244 -2.20 -13.11 6.15
C THR A 244 -3.45 -12.71 6.92
N THR A 245 -3.75 -13.46 7.97
CA THR A 245 -4.85 -13.17 8.89
C THR A 245 -4.41 -13.32 10.35
N ARG A 246 -5.30 -12.97 11.28
CA ARG A 246 -5.11 -13.16 12.71
C ARG A 246 -6.42 -13.68 13.30
N TYR A 247 -6.35 -14.81 13.99
CA TYR A 247 -7.50 -15.44 14.64
C TYR A 247 -7.65 -14.97 16.09
N ASP A 248 -8.88 -14.95 16.57
CA ASP A 248 -9.25 -14.64 17.95
C ASP A 248 -10.31 -15.64 18.40
N GLU A 249 -10.06 -16.39 19.47
CA GLU A 249 -11.02 -17.38 19.98
C GLU A 249 -12.31 -16.74 20.52
N THR A 250 -12.29 -15.43 20.80
CA THR A 250 -13.45 -14.69 21.30
C THR A 250 -14.32 -14.11 20.18
N ASP A 251 -13.77 -13.95 18.98
CA ASP A 251 -14.47 -13.40 17.81
C ASP A 251 -13.95 -13.98 16.49
N PHE A 252 -14.71 -14.91 15.90
CA PHE A 252 -14.37 -15.47 14.59
C PHE A 252 -14.62 -14.49 13.43
N SER A 253 -15.47 -13.48 13.62
CA SER A 253 -15.94 -12.63 12.53
C SER A 253 -14.84 -11.69 12.04
N SER A 254 -13.99 -11.18 12.95
CA SER A 254 -12.83 -10.37 12.57
C SER A 254 -11.89 -11.11 11.63
N ALA A 255 -11.57 -12.39 11.91
CA ALA A 255 -10.68 -13.18 11.07
C ALA A 255 -11.34 -13.50 9.72
N LEU A 256 -12.61 -13.94 9.74
CA LEU A 256 -13.35 -14.29 8.54
C LEU A 256 -13.50 -13.09 7.59
N MET A 257 -13.92 -11.93 8.12
CA MET A 257 -14.09 -10.71 7.32
C MET A 257 -12.74 -10.18 6.84
N GLY A 258 -11.68 -10.31 7.64
CA GLY A 258 -10.31 -10.02 7.20
C GLY A 258 -9.90 -10.89 6.02
N VAL A 259 -10.14 -12.20 6.09
CA VAL A 259 -9.83 -13.10 4.96
C VAL A 259 -10.63 -12.75 3.72
N ILE A 260 -11.93 -12.48 3.85
CA ILE A 260 -12.78 -12.06 2.73
C ILE A 260 -12.31 -10.73 2.14
N HIS A 261 -11.82 -9.79 2.97
CA HIS A 261 -11.29 -8.50 2.50
C HIS A 261 -10.01 -8.65 1.69
N GLU A 262 -9.12 -9.55 2.10
CA GLU A 262 -7.82 -9.75 1.46
C GLU A 262 -7.85 -10.72 0.26
N THR A 263 -8.94 -11.50 0.12
CA THR A 263 -9.17 -12.48 -0.97
C THR A 263 -9.71 -11.80 -2.23
#